data_AF-A0A3P1SVG1-F1
#
_entry.id   AF-A0A3P1SVG1-F1
#
_cell.length_a   1.000
_cell.length_b   1.000
_cell.length_c   1.000
_cell.angle_alpha   90.00
_cell.angle_beta   90.00
_cell.angle_gamma   90.00
#
_symmetry.space_group_name_H-M   'P 1'
#
loop_
_entity.id
_entity.type
_entity.pdbx_description
1 polymer ?
#
loop_
_entity_poly.entity_id
_entity_poly.type
_entity_poly.pdbx_seq_one_letter_code
_entity_poly.pdbx_strand_id
1 'polypeptide(L)'
;MYKTLLATCLTLSITGCQFDQALIQPGPAPACSPLANKIDHWLTLESQYQQAEPEKKSLMLKQFTEIKDTATLALLLSQPDSNTAQLKTSIALFEDLKLTDEPSCDAEQYLAVRYQYTQSVMILQRALNNADAERKRLRKVRDKMSQQIEALTRIEKDLSTHNDGEEN
;
A
#
# COMPACT_ATOMS: atom_id res chain seq x y z
N MET A 1 28.65 54.40 -6.97
CA MET A 1 28.70 53.53 -5.78
C MET A 1 28.15 52.15 -6.16
N TYR A 2 28.98 51.26 -6.72
CA TYR A 2 28.55 49.91 -7.15
C TYR A 2 29.67 48.85 -7.01
N LYS A 3 30.72 49.16 -6.22
CA LYS A 3 31.96 48.37 -6.17
C LYS A 3 32.18 47.58 -4.87
N THR A 4 31.22 47.57 -3.95
CA THR A 4 31.37 46.90 -2.64
C THR A 4 30.37 45.77 -2.39
N LEU A 5 29.60 45.35 -3.41
CA LEU A 5 28.57 44.32 -3.28
C LEU A 5 28.92 42.98 -3.94
N LEU A 6 30.16 42.82 -4.41
CA LEU A 6 30.63 41.61 -5.10
C LEU A 6 31.61 40.75 -4.28
N ALA A 7 31.94 41.16 -3.06
CA ALA A 7 32.98 40.52 -2.24
C ALA A 7 32.44 39.55 -1.18
N THR A 8 31.13 39.50 -0.94
CA THR A 8 30.53 38.64 0.10
C THR A 8 29.91 37.35 -0.43
N CYS A 9 29.86 37.14 -1.74
CA CYS A 9 29.32 35.92 -2.34
C CYS A 9 30.39 34.85 -2.64
N LEU A 10 31.68 35.16 -2.45
CA LEU A 10 32.79 34.26 -2.81
C LEU A 10 33.37 33.46 -1.63
N THR A 11 32.87 33.63 -0.41
CA THR A 11 33.42 32.96 0.79
C THR A 11 32.56 31.78 1.28
N LEU A 12 31.47 31.43 0.60
CA LEU A 12 30.59 30.32 0.96
C LEU A 12 30.90 29.00 0.21
N SER A 13 31.96 28.96 -0.59
CA SER A 13 32.29 27.79 -1.42
C SER A 13 33.48 26.95 -0.93
N ILE A 14 34.05 27.24 0.26
CA ILE A 14 35.28 26.55 0.73
C ILE A 14 35.08 25.75 2.03
N THR A 15 33.88 25.69 2.60
CA THR A 15 33.57 24.64 3.58
C THR A 15 33.18 23.38 2.86
N GLY A 16 34.13 22.78 2.14
CA GLY A 16 34.05 21.38 1.79
C GLY A 16 34.03 20.59 3.10
N CYS A 17 32.96 19.83 3.33
CA CYS A 17 33.02 18.74 4.31
C CYS A 17 34.19 17.85 3.90
N GLN A 18 35.30 17.94 4.63
CA GLN A 18 36.22 16.81 4.74
C GLN A 18 35.40 15.70 5.41
N PHE A 19 34.76 14.88 4.59
CA PHE A 19 34.40 13.53 5.01
C PHE A 19 35.72 12.84 5.28
N ASP A 20 36.13 12.80 6.55
CA ASP A 20 37.08 11.81 7.01
C ASP A 20 36.50 10.45 6.63
N GLN A 21 37.01 9.88 5.55
CA GLN A 21 36.96 8.44 5.34
C GLN A 21 37.81 7.82 6.44
N ALA A 22 37.25 7.75 7.64
CA ALA A 22 37.59 6.70 8.57
C ALA A 22 37.31 5.41 7.80
N LEU A 23 38.37 4.78 7.31
CA LEU A 23 38.35 3.44 6.77
C LEU A 23 37.72 2.56 7.85
N ILE A 24 36.43 2.32 7.72
CA ILE A 24 35.71 1.28 8.44
C ILE A 24 36.50 0.03 8.08
N GLN A 25 37.29 -0.47 9.03
CA GLN A 25 37.86 -1.80 8.91
C GLN A 25 36.68 -2.72 8.60
N PRO A 26 36.73 -3.55 7.53
CA PRO A 26 35.67 -4.48 7.28
C PRO A 26 35.64 -5.42 8.48
N GLY A 27 34.69 -5.17 9.39
CA GLY A 27 34.25 -6.18 10.33
C GLY A 27 33.86 -7.43 9.54
N PRO A 28 33.80 -8.60 10.20
CA PRO A 28 33.38 -9.82 9.54
C PRO A 28 32.11 -9.53 8.73
N ALA A 29 32.15 -9.87 7.43
CA ALA A 29 31.05 -9.57 6.52
C ALA A 29 29.75 -10.09 7.15
N PRO A 30 28.71 -9.25 7.21
CA PRO A 30 27.44 -9.66 7.78
C PRO A 30 26.96 -10.90 7.02
N ALA A 31 26.49 -11.90 7.77
CA ALA A 31 26.00 -13.15 7.21
C ALA A 31 24.63 -12.90 6.56
N CYS A 32 24.62 -12.14 5.47
CA CYS A 32 23.42 -11.98 4.65
C CYS A 32 23.08 -13.33 4.00
N SER A 33 21.78 -13.59 3.87
CA SER A 33 21.26 -14.69 3.09
C SER A 33 21.76 -14.58 1.63
N PRO A 34 21.88 -15.69 0.88
CA PRO A 34 22.30 -15.68 -0.53
C PRO A 34 21.34 -14.94 -1.50
N LEU A 35 20.45 -14.11 -0.98
CA LEU A 35 19.47 -13.29 -1.68
C LEU A 35 20.07 -12.01 -2.29
N ALA A 36 21.28 -11.61 -1.86
CA ALA A 36 21.92 -10.32 -2.20
C ALA A 36 21.92 -9.96 -3.70
N ASN A 37 21.98 -10.93 -4.60
CA ASN A 37 22.07 -10.70 -6.05
C ASN A 37 20.71 -10.77 -6.79
N LYS A 38 19.58 -10.74 -6.07
CA LYS A 38 18.25 -10.97 -6.67
C LYS A 38 17.40 -9.72 -6.88
N ILE A 39 17.78 -8.56 -6.36
CA ILE A 39 16.92 -7.37 -6.40
C ILE A 39 16.54 -6.98 -7.83
N ASP A 40 17.51 -6.86 -8.73
CA ASP A 40 17.24 -6.50 -10.13
C ASP A 40 16.32 -7.51 -10.83
N HIS A 41 16.51 -8.79 -10.52
CA HIS A 41 15.66 -9.86 -11.02
C HIS A 41 14.22 -9.72 -10.50
N TRP A 42 14.05 -9.45 -9.21
CA TRP A 42 12.75 -9.23 -8.59
C TRP A 42 12.03 -8.03 -9.17
N LEU A 43 12.70 -6.87 -9.29
CA LEU A 43 12.10 -5.68 -9.86
C LEU A 43 11.63 -5.90 -11.30
N THR A 44 12.44 -6.60 -12.10
CA THR A 44 12.08 -6.98 -13.48
C THR A 44 10.86 -7.90 -13.48
N LEU A 45 10.85 -8.90 -12.60
CA LEU A 45 9.77 -9.88 -12.52
C LEU A 45 8.46 -9.25 -12.02
N GLU A 46 8.52 -8.38 -11.01
CA GLU A 46 7.36 -7.62 -10.53
C GLU A 46 6.76 -6.78 -11.64
N SER A 47 7.60 -6.06 -12.40
CA SER A 47 7.15 -5.26 -13.54
C SER A 47 6.46 -6.13 -14.60
N GLN A 48 7.07 -7.26 -14.96
CA GLN A 48 6.48 -8.21 -15.90
C GLN A 48 5.16 -8.79 -15.40
N TYR A 49 5.09 -9.12 -14.11
CA TYR A 49 3.88 -9.66 -13.51
C TYR A 49 2.76 -8.63 -13.51
N GLN A 50 3.02 -7.38 -13.12
CA GLN A 50 2.01 -6.32 -13.11
C GLN A 50 1.41 -6.08 -14.51
N GLN A 51 2.25 -6.12 -15.54
CA GLN A 51 1.85 -5.93 -16.94
C GLN A 51 1.25 -7.19 -17.58
N ALA A 52 1.31 -8.34 -16.93
CA ALA A 52 0.86 -9.60 -17.50
C ALA A 52 -0.68 -9.75 -17.44
N GLU A 53 -1.21 -10.42 -18.45
CA GLU A 53 -2.60 -10.89 -18.46
C GLU A 53 -2.86 -11.92 -17.35
N PRO A 54 -4.12 -12.09 -16.89
CA PRO A 54 -4.45 -13.00 -15.78
C PRO A 54 -3.95 -14.44 -15.95
N GLU A 55 -4.01 -14.98 -17.17
CA GLU A 55 -3.51 -16.33 -17.46
C GLU A 55 -2.00 -16.45 -17.25
N LYS A 56 -1.25 -15.43 -17.71
CA LYS A 56 0.20 -15.37 -17.56
C LYS A 56 0.60 -15.13 -16.09
N LYS A 57 -0.14 -14.29 -15.36
CA LYS A 57 0.04 -14.13 -13.90
C LYS A 57 -0.11 -15.46 -13.18
N SER A 58 -1.17 -16.21 -13.47
CA SER A 58 -1.41 -17.54 -12.89
C SER A 58 -0.27 -18.51 -13.20
N LEU A 59 0.23 -18.51 -14.44
CA LEU A 59 1.36 -19.35 -14.85
C LEU A 59 2.66 -18.97 -14.10
N MET A 60 2.94 -17.68 -13.93
CA MET A 60 4.09 -17.22 -13.14
C MET A 60 3.97 -17.68 -11.68
N LEU A 61 2.81 -17.49 -11.03
CA LEU A 61 2.61 -17.96 -9.65
C LEU A 61 2.82 -19.48 -9.53
N LYS A 62 2.29 -20.25 -10.48
CA LYS A 62 2.44 -21.71 -10.51
C LYS A 62 3.91 -22.10 -10.66
N GLN A 63 4.64 -21.47 -11.57
CA GLN A 63 6.06 -21.71 -11.77
C GLN A 63 6.85 -21.49 -10.47
N PHE A 64 6.67 -20.35 -9.79
CA PHE A 64 7.40 -20.04 -8.56
C PHE A 64 6.98 -20.92 -7.37
N THR A 65 5.75 -21.42 -7.38
CA THR A 65 5.29 -22.44 -6.44
C THR A 65 6.00 -23.78 -6.66
N GLU A 66 6.11 -24.23 -7.92
CA GLU A 66 6.73 -25.51 -8.28
C GLU A 66 8.23 -25.55 -7.96
N ILE A 67 8.95 -24.46 -8.25
CA ILE A 67 10.38 -24.35 -7.94
C ILE A 67 10.66 -23.95 -6.47
N LYS A 68 9.61 -23.75 -5.67
CA LYS A 68 9.69 -23.37 -4.25
C LYS A 68 10.50 -22.10 -3.99
N ASP A 69 10.40 -21.10 -4.86
CA ASP A 69 11.02 -19.80 -4.62
C ASP A 69 10.07 -18.94 -3.78
N THR A 70 10.13 -19.13 -2.46
CA THR A 70 9.28 -18.46 -1.47
C THR A 70 9.37 -16.94 -1.55
N ALA A 71 10.57 -16.39 -1.71
CA ALA A 71 10.77 -14.94 -1.76
C ALA A 71 10.10 -14.33 -2.99
N THR A 72 10.32 -14.95 -4.14
CA THR A 72 9.71 -14.50 -5.39
C THR A 72 8.19 -14.67 -5.35
N LEU A 73 7.69 -15.79 -4.83
CA LEU A 73 6.25 -16.03 -4.69
C LEU A 73 5.60 -15.00 -3.75
N ALA A 74 6.24 -14.68 -2.61
CA ALA A 74 5.77 -13.66 -1.68
C ALA A 74 5.65 -12.29 -2.38
N LEU A 75 6.66 -11.92 -3.17
CA LEU A 75 6.67 -10.69 -3.96
C LEU A 75 5.53 -10.66 -4.98
N LEU A 76 5.36 -11.69 -5.80
CA LEU A 76 4.29 -11.71 -6.81
C LEU A 76 2.88 -11.70 -6.19
N LEU A 77 2.71 -12.25 -4.99
CA LEU A 77 1.44 -12.20 -4.25
C LEU A 77 1.23 -10.88 -3.49
N SER A 78 2.26 -10.05 -3.33
CA SER A 78 2.20 -8.73 -2.66
C SER A 78 1.81 -7.56 -3.58
N GLN A 79 1.38 -7.84 -4.81
CA GLN A 79 1.13 -6.80 -5.80
C GLN A 79 -0.13 -5.97 -5.48
N PRO A 80 -0.22 -4.71 -5.96
CA PRO A 80 -1.32 -3.81 -5.62
C PRO A 80 -2.72 -4.33 -6.01
N ASP A 81 -2.80 -5.15 -7.06
CA ASP A 81 -4.03 -5.77 -7.56
C ASP A 81 -4.34 -7.13 -6.92
N SER A 82 -3.50 -7.60 -5.99
CA SER A 82 -3.73 -8.84 -5.26
C SER A 82 -4.99 -8.76 -4.41
N ASN A 83 -5.74 -9.87 -4.40
CA ASN A 83 -6.89 -10.00 -3.51
C ASN A 83 -6.48 -10.33 -2.07
N THR A 84 -7.43 -10.21 -1.13
CA THR A 84 -7.20 -10.46 0.30
C THR A 84 -6.58 -11.82 0.60
N ALA A 85 -6.93 -12.88 -0.14
CA ALA A 85 -6.37 -14.21 0.08
C ALA A 85 -4.89 -14.25 -0.34
N GLN A 86 -4.56 -13.69 -1.50
CA GLN A 86 -3.19 -13.57 -2.00
C GLN A 86 -2.31 -12.75 -1.06
N LEU A 87 -2.80 -11.60 -0.57
CA LEU A 87 -2.06 -10.76 0.39
C LEU A 87 -1.79 -11.50 1.71
N LYS A 88 -2.75 -12.27 2.21
CA LYS A 88 -2.54 -13.11 3.42
C LYS A 88 -1.48 -14.18 3.18
N THR A 89 -1.53 -14.86 2.03
CA THR A 89 -0.51 -15.84 1.66
C THR A 89 0.87 -15.19 1.54
N SER A 90 0.95 -14.02 0.89
CA SER A 90 2.19 -13.25 0.77
C SER A 90 2.79 -12.91 2.14
N ILE A 91 1.97 -12.43 3.09
CA ILE A 91 2.39 -12.15 4.47
C ILE A 91 2.97 -13.40 5.15
N ALA A 92 2.28 -14.53 5.09
CA ALA A 92 2.77 -15.77 5.69
C ALA A 92 4.10 -16.22 5.07
N LEU A 93 4.27 -16.07 3.75
CA LEU A 93 5.53 -16.39 3.09
C LEU A 93 6.66 -15.44 3.51
N PHE A 94 6.39 -14.14 3.70
CA PHE A 94 7.39 -13.22 4.24
C PHE A 94 7.80 -13.55 5.68
N GLU A 95 6.85 -13.98 6.52
CA GLU A 95 7.12 -14.44 7.89
C GLU A 95 8.02 -15.69 7.89
N ASP A 96 7.82 -16.61 6.95
CA ASP A 96 8.64 -17.82 6.80
C ASP A 96 10.09 -17.54 6.35
N LEU A 97 10.34 -16.42 5.66
CA LEU A 97 11.68 -16.06 5.17
C LEU A 97 12.65 -15.64 6.27
N LYS A 98 12.16 -15.35 7.50
CA LYS A 98 12.98 -14.92 8.65
C LYS A 98 14.01 -13.84 8.26
N LEU A 99 13.51 -12.76 7.65
CA LEU A 99 14.32 -11.64 7.18
C LEU A 99 15.15 -11.06 8.34
N THR A 100 16.40 -10.69 8.06
CA THR A 100 17.28 -10.03 9.02
C THR A 100 17.05 -8.52 9.01
N ASP A 101 17.19 -7.88 10.18
CA ASP A 101 17.12 -6.42 10.33
C ASP A 101 18.48 -5.73 10.04
N GLU A 102 19.48 -6.51 9.62
CA GLU A 102 20.83 -6.02 9.36
C GLU A 102 20.85 -5.01 8.18
N PRO A 103 21.30 -3.76 8.36
CA PRO A 103 21.21 -2.71 7.34
C PRO A 103 22.06 -2.94 6.10
N SER A 104 23.09 -3.79 6.22
CA SER A 104 24.03 -4.11 5.14
C SER A 104 23.52 -5.19 4.19
N CYS A 105 22.35 -5.77 4.46
CA CYS A 105 21.74 -6.83 3.67
C CYS A 105 20.60 -6.27 2.80
N ASP A 106 20.95 -5.60 1.70
CA ASP A 106 20.01 -4.85 0.84
C ASP A 106 18.82 -5.67 0.34
N ALA A 107 19.03 -6.95 0.02
CA ALA A 107 17.97 -7.82 -0.50
C ALA A 107 16.93 -8.14 0.58
N GLU A 108 17.36 -8.44 1.80
CA GLU A 108 16.48 -8.62 2.94
C GLU A 108 15.77 -7.33 3.32
N GLN A 109 16.46 -6.18 3.29
CA GLN A 109 15.84 -4.87 3.53
C GLN A 109 14.73 -4.58 2.51
N TYR A 110 14.98 -4.87 1.23
CA TYR A 110 13.97 -4.74 0.19
C TYR A 110 12.75 -5.64 0.47
N LEU A 111 12.97 -6.92 0.81
CA LEU A 111 11.86 -7.82 1.16
C LEU A 111 11.11 -7.36 2.42
N ALA A 112 11.81 -6.79 3.40
CA ALA A 112 11.20 -6.27 4.63
C ALA A 112 10.29 -5.07 4.32
N VAL A 113 10.73 -4.16 3.44
CA VAL A 113 9.89 -3.05 2.96
C VAL A 113 8.66 -3.58 2.23
N ARG A 114 8.83 -4.58 1.36
CA ARG A 114 7.70 -5.22 0.65
C ARG A 114 6.74 -5.91 1.62
N TYR A 115 7.25 -6.52 2.67
CA TYR A 115 6.43 -7.11 3.72
C TYR A 115 5.58 -6.05 4.44
N GLN A 116 6.19 -4.96 4.91
CA GLN A 116 5.49 -3.85 5.56
C GLN A 116 4.44 -3.20 4.63
N TYR A 117 4.80 -3.03 3.36
CA TYR A 117 3.86 -2.57 2.32
C TYR A 117 2.64 -3.50 2.23
N THR A 118 2.85 -4.82 2.15
CA THR A 118 1.77 -5.82 2.04
C THR A 118 0.83 -5.76 3.25
N GLN A 119 1.38 -5.66 4.46
CA GLN A 119 0.60 -5.50 5.69
C GLN A 119 -0.26 -4.23 5.65
N SER A 120 0.32 -3.12 5.19
CA SER A 120 -0.35 -1.82 5.07
C SER A 120 -1.51 -1.87 4.07
N VAL A 121 -1.29 -2.48 2.90
CA VAL A 121 -2.34 -2.70 1.90
C VAL A 121 -3.49 -3.53 2.48
N MET A 122 -3.19 -4.60 3.23
CA MET A 122 -4.22 -5.42 3.87
C MET A 122 -5.05 -4.64 4.90
N ILE A 123 -4.41 -3.77 5.69
CA ILE A 123 -5.10 -2.89 6.65
C ILE A 123 -6.03 -1.93 5.90
N LEU A 124 -5.54 -1.30 4.84
CA LEU A 124 -6.32 -0.36 4.02
C LEU A 124 -7.52 -1.05 3.36
N GLN A 125 -7.34 -2.25 2.81
CA GLN A 125 -8.42 -2.99 2.18
C GLN A 125 -9.50 -3.40 3.19
N ARG A 126 -9.12 -3.74 4.42
CA ARG A 126 -10.07 -3.99 5.50
C ARG A 126 -10.85 -2.72 5.88
N ALA A 127 -10.16 -1.58 6.00
CA ALA A 127 -10.79 -0.31 6.31
C ALA A 127 -11.80 0.10 5.22
N LEU A 128 -11.43 -0.06 3.94
CA LEU A 128 -12.30 0.23 2.80
C LEU A 128 -13.56 -0.64 2.82
N ASN A 129 -13.41 -1.96 3.02
CA ASN A 129 -14.55 -2.88 3.08
C ASN A 129 -15.52 -2.52 4.22
N ASN A 130 -15.00 -2.12 5.38
CA ASN A 130 -15.81 -1.68 6.51
C ASN A 130 -16.55 -0.36 6.19
N ALA A 131 -15.87 0.60 5.56
CA ALA A 131 -16.46 1.87 5.16
C ALA A 131 -17.60 1.67 4.14
N ASP A 132 -17.42 0.77 3.16
CA ASP A 132 -18.44 0.45 2.17
C ASP A 132 -19.66 -0.24 2.80
N ALA A 133 -19.44 -1.14 3.76
CA ALA A 133 -20.51 -1.77 4.52
C ALA A 133 -21.34 -0.72 5.29
N GLU A 134 -20.68 0.22 5.97
CA GLU A 134 -21.38 1.28 6.71
C GLU A 134 -22.11 2.24 5.77
N ARG A 135 -21.49 2.61 4.64
CA ARG A 135 -22.13 3.43 3.62
C ARG A 135 -23.41 2.77 3.11
N LYS A 136 -23.40 1.46 2.87
CA LYS A 136 -24.58 0.70 2.45
C LYS A 136 -25.65 0.67 3.54
N ARG A 137 -25.26 0.56 4.81
CA ARG A 137 -26.19 0.62 5.95
C ARG A 137 -26.87 1.99 6.04
N LEU A 138 -26.10 3.07 6.00
CA LEU A 138 -26.61 4.44 6.08
C LEU A 138 -27.53 4.79 4.90
N ARG A 139 -27.21 4.30 3.69
CA ARG A 139 -28.12 4.44 2.53
C ARG A 139 -29.49 3.85 2.80
N LYS A 140 -29.57 2.63 3.32
CA LYS A 140 -30.86 1.99 3.68
C LYS A 140 -31.63 2.77 4.72
N VAL A 141 -30.94 3.31 5.74
CA VAL A 141 -31.57 4.15 6.77
C VAL A 141 -32.14 5.42 6.14
N ARG A 142 -31.36 6.11 5.29
CA ARG A 142 -31.79 7.31 4.58
C ARG A 142 -32.99 7.05 3.67
N ASP A 143 -32.99 5.94 2.94
CA ASP A 143 -34.09 5.56 2.05
C ASP A 143 -35.37 5.28 2.87
N LYS A 144 -35.25 4.58 4.01
CA LYS A 144 -36.38 4.35 4.94
C LYS A 144 -36.92 5.65 5.53
N MET A 145 -36.05 6.55 5.96
CA MET A 145 -36.46 7.86 6.49
C MET A 145 -37.17 8.70 5.42
N SER A 146 -36.68 8.65 4.17
CA SER A 146 -37.32 9.35 3.04
C SER A 146 -38.74 8.84 2.81
N GLN A 147 -38.95 7.52 2.84
CA GLN A 147 -40.28 6.92 2.74
C GLN A 147 -41.21 7.32 3.89
N GLN A 148 -40.69 7.39 5.12
CA GLN A 148 -41.47 7.85 6.27
C GLN A 148 -41.87 9.31 6.15
N ILE A 149 -40.96 10.19 5.71
CA ILE A 149 -41.25 11.60 5.46
C ILE A 149 -42.32 11.71 4.37
N GLU A 150 -42.17 11.03 3.24
CA GLU A 150 -43.17 11.06 2.17
C GLU A 150 -44.55 10.59 2.63
N ALA A 151 -44.61 9.54 3.47
CA ALA A 151 -45.86 9.07 4.05
C ALA A 151 -46.50 10.12 4.98
N LEU A 152 -45.70 10.72 5.87
CA LEU A 152 -46.17 11.78 6.77
C LEU A 152 -46.64 13.02 6.01
N THR A 153 -45.91 13.44 4.97
CA THR A 153 -46.29 14.56 4.11
C THR A 153 -47.59 14.30 3.35
N ARG A 154 -47.84 13.06 2.92
CA ARG A 154 -49.14 12.68 2.32
C ARG A 154 -50.27 12.80 3.34
N ILE A 155 -50.07 12.29 4.55
CA ILE A 155 -51.07 12.38 5.64
C ILE A 155 -51.36 13.85 5.99
N GLU A 156 -50.33 14.68 6.13
CA GLU A 156 -50.48 16.12 6.41
C GLU A 156 -51.29 16.81 5.32
N LYS A 157 -50.99 16.52 4.04
CA LYS A 157 -51.73 17.06 2.91
C LYS A 157 -53.19 16.63 2.95
N ASP A 158 -53.47 15.35 3.15
CA ASP A 158 -54.84 14.82 3.21
C ASP A 158 -55.65 15.48 4.33
N LEU A 159 -55.04 15.67 5.51
CA LEU A 159 -55.64 16.37 6.66
C LEU A 159 -55.94 17.84 6.36
N SER A 160 -55.00 18.56 5.73
CA SER A 160 -55.22 19.97 5.35
C SER A 160 -56.40 20.13 4.40
N THR A 161 -56.53 19.26 3.40
CA THR A 161 -57.66 19.28 2.46
C THR A 161 -58.99 18.85 3.05
N HIS A 162 -59.01 18.03 4.12
CA HIS A 162 -60.25 17.65 4.80
C HIS A 162 -60.78 18.78 5.70
N ASN A 163 -59.90 19.46 6.44
CA ASN A 163 -60.31 20.56 7.32
C ASN A 163 -60.85 21.77 6.54
N ASP A 164 -60.31 22.07 5.35
CA ASP A 164 -60.81 23.16 4.49
C ASP A 164 -62.18 22.85 3.86
N GLY A 165 -62.65 21.60 3.91
CA GLY A 165 -63.94 21.15 3.36
C GLY A 165 -65.09 21.10 4.37
N GLU A 166 -64.81 21.13 5.67
CA GLU A 166 -65.82 21.08 6.75
C GLU A 166 -66.27 22.47 7.25
N GLU A 167 -65.66 23.57 6.76
CA GLU A 167 -66.03 24.95 7.13
C GLU A 167 -67.11 25.61 6.23
N ASN A 168 -67.93 24.84 5.49
CA ASN A 168 -69.08 25.37 4.73
C ASN A 168 -70.44 24.78 5.16
#